data_AF-A0A1T4W8L7-F1
#
_entry.id   AF-A0A1T4W8L7-F1
#
_cell.length_a   1.000
_cell.length_b   1.000
_cell.length_c   1.000
_cell.angle_alpha   90.00
_cell.angle_beta   90.00
_cell.angle_gamma   90.00
#
_symmetry.space_group_name_H-M   'P 1'
#
loop_
_entity.id
_entity.type
_entity.pdbx_description
1 polymer ?
#
loop_
_entity_poly.entity_id
_entity_poly.type
_entity_poly.pdbx_seq_one_letter_code
_entity_poly.pdbx_strand_id
1 'polypeptide(L)'
;MQETPFINEEDLKNAFVEVFNGVINNKEEILKGYEEVIKELTDVKDLDEKIYEIEKEAKEIIDEINRCIRDNAAKAQDQEEYMTRYDALIERYEGKRRSIEDAENESFERLAKKDRIDEFMKVLRDRG
;
A
#
# COMPACT_ATOMS: atom_id res chain seq x y z
N MET A 1 -4.77 -66.45 0.07
CA MET A 1 -4.10 -65.96 1.29
C MET A 1 -3.63 -64.55 0.98
N GLN A 2 -4.19 -63.53 1.63
CA GLN A 2 -3.70 -62.16 1.50
C GLN A 2 -2.44 -62.03 2.37
N GLU A 3 -1.31 -61.70 1.76
CA GLU A 3 -0.10 -61.31 2.48
C GLU A 3 -0.36 -59.96 3.16
N THR A 4 -0.30 -59.96 4.49
CA THR A 4 -0.30 -58.72 5.26
C THR A 4 1.09 -58.10 5.12
N PRO A 5 1.23 -56.84 4.64
CA PRO A 5 2.55 -56.25 4.46
C PRO A 5 3.25 -56.17 5.82
N PHE A 6 4.42 -56.81 5.94
CA PHE A 6 5.24 -56.70 7.16
C PHE A 6 6.02 -55.40 7.07
N ILE A 7 5.49 -54.34 7.70
CA ILE A 7 6.15 -53.05 7.85
C ILE A 7 7.03 -53.15 9.09
N ASN A 8 8.35 -53.00 8.95
CA ASN A 8 9.25 -52.96 10.10
C ASN A 8 9.30 -51.54 10.70
N GLU A 9 9.87 -51.40 11.90
CA GLU A 9 9.93 -50.10 12.60
C GLU A 9 10.67 -49.01 11.80
N GLU A 10 11.65 -49.39 10.99
CA GLU A 10 12.44 -48.50 10.15
C GLU A 10 11.63 -48.01 8.94
N ASP A 11 10.84 -48.88 8.32
CA ASP A 11 9.90 -48.50 7.25
C ASP A 11 8.85 -47.49 7.78
N LEU A 12 8.36 -47.70 9.00
CA LEU A 12 7.40 -46.79 9.64
C LEU A 12 8.03 -45.43 9.98
N LYS A 13 9.27 -45.40 10.47
CA LYS A 13 10.00 -44.15 10.74
C LYS A 13 10.26 -43.36 9.46
N ASN A 14 10.67 -44.04 8.39
CA ASN A 14 10.91 -43.40 7.10
C ASN A 14 9.63 -42.80 6.52
N ALA A 15 8.52 -43.55 6.52
CA ALA A 15 7.22 -43.05 6.08
C ALA A 15 6.73 -41.87 6.92
N PHE A 16 6.95 -41.89 8.24
CA PHE A 16 6.61 -40.78 9.12
C PHE A 16 7.40 -39.51 8.78
N VAL A 17 8.73 -39.63 8.64
CA VAL A 17 9.62 -38.52 8.27
C VAL A 17 9.27 -37.96 6.90
N GLU A 18 8.97 -38.82 5.93
CA GLU A 18 8.58 -38.40 4.57
C GLU A 18 7.28 -37.59 4.58
N VAL A 19 6.24 -38.08 5.26
CA VAL A 19 4.96 -37.36 5.39
C VAL A 19 5.14 -36.04 6.13
N PHE A 20 5.89 -36.04 7.24
CA PHE A 20 6.13 -34.81 8.02
C PHE A 20 6.93 -33.78 7.23
N ASN A 21 7.97 -34.20 6.52
CA ASN A 21 8.75 -33.34 5.65
C ASN A 21 7.90 -32.80 4.49
N GLY A 22 6.98 -33.59 3.94
CA GLY A 22 6.01 -33.14 2.93
C GLY A 22 5.08 -32.04 3.47
N VAL A 23 4.58 -32.19 4.70
CA VAL A 23 3.75 -31.16 5.36
C VAL A 23 4.53 -29.89 5.62
N ILE A 24 5.79 -29.99 6.08
CA ILE A 24 6.67 -28.84 6.33
C ILE A 24 7.03 -28.12 5.03
N ASN A 25 7.38 -28.85 3.96
CA ASN A 25 7.70 -28.27 2.66
C ASN A 25 6.50 -27.53 2.05
N ASN A 26 5.31 -28.12 2.13
CA ASN A 26 4.09 -27.46 1.68
C ASN A 26 3.82 -26.17 2.47
N LYS A 27 4.11 -26.15 3.77
CA LYS A 27 3.96 -24.94 4.60
C LYS A 27 4.85 -23.81 4.10
N GLU A 28 6.14 -24.06 3.87
CA GLU A 28 7.07 -23.03 3.38
C GLU A 28 6.68 -22.51 2.00
N GLU A 29 6.29 -23.39 1.07
CA GLU A 29 5.83 -23.00 -0.26
C GLU A 29 4.55 -22.13 -0.19
N ILE A 30 3.58 -22.52 0.64
CA ILE A 30 2.35 -21.77 0.86
C ILE A 30 2.66 -20.40 1.45
N LEU A 31 3.55 -20.32 2.45
CA LEU A 31 3.91 -19.05 3.08
C LEU A 31 4.58 -18.10 2.08
N LYS A 32 5.48 -18.61 1.24
CA LYS A 32 6.12 -17.83 0.18
C LYS A 32 5.10 -17.30 -0.84
N GLY A 33 4.13 -18.11 -1.24
CA GLY A 33 3.05 -17.67 -2.13
C GLY A 33 2.23 -16.53 -1.52
N TYR A 34 1.95 -16.59 -0.22
CA TYR A 34 1.29 -15.48 0.48
C TYR A 34 2.14 -14.22 0.51
N GLU A 35 3.46 -14.31 0.74
CA GLU A 35 4.35 -13.13 0.73
C GLU A 35 4.30 -12.36 -0.59
N GLU A 36 4.28 -13.07 -1.72
CA GLU A 36 4.19 -12.46 -3.05
C GLU A 36 2.87 -11.72 -3.23
N VAL A 37 1.75 -12.35 -2.86
CA VAL A 37 0.41 -11.74 -2.92
C VAL A 37 0.30 -10.53 -1.97
N ILE A 38 0.83 -10.62 -0.75
CA ILE A 38 0.82 -9.53 0.22
C ILE A 38 1.60 -8.35 -0.33
N LYS A 39 2.78 -8.60 -0.90
CA LYS A 39 3.62 -7.55 -1.48
C LYS A 39 2.90 -6.82 -2.61
N GLU A 40 2.21 -7.55 -3.48
CA GLU A 40 1.43 -6.94 -4.57
C GLU A 40 0.25 -6.11 -4.05
N LEU A 41 -0.51 -6.62 -3.07
CA LEU A 41 -1.68 -5.94 -2.52
C LEU A 41 -1.34 -4.73 -1.63
N THR A 42 -0.12 -4.68 -1.11
CA THR A 42 0.33 -3.65 -0.17
C THR A 42 1.40 -2.72 -0.75
N ASP A 43 1.71 -2.86 -2.04
CA ASP A 43 2.55 -1.88 -2.72
C ASP A 43 1.81 -0.53 -2.80
N VAL A 44 2.52 0.53 -2.44
CA VAL A 44 2.02 1.90 -2.39
C VAL A 44 2.84 2.84 -3.27
N LYS A 45 3.83 2.35 -4.01
CA LYS A 45 4.67 3.20 -4.88
C LYS A 45 3.87 4.02 -5.87
N ASP A 46 2.86 3.43 -6.50
CA ASP A 46 2.00 4.14 -7.44
C ASP A 46 1.21 5.28 -6.75
N LEU A 47 0.85 5.10 -5.47
CA LEU A 47 0.20 6.14 -4.67
C LEU A 47 1.20 7.24 -4.30
N ASP A 48 2.42 6.89 -3.92
CA ASP A 48 3.49 7.85 -3.60
C ASP A 48 3.85 8.70 -4.82
N GLU A 49 4.00 8.07 -6.00
CA GLU A 49 4.24 8.77 -7.26
C GLU A 49 3.07 9.71 -7.63
N LYS A 50 1.83 9.24 -7.43
CA LYS A 50 0.63 10.05 -7.66
C LYS A 50 0.56 11.25 -6.70
N ILE A 51 0.86 11.06 -5.42
CA ILE A 51 0.91 12.15 -4.43
C ILE A 51 1.94 13.19 -4.88
N TYR A 52 3.14 12.76 -5.23
CA TYR A 52 4.21 13.65 -5.68
C TYR A 52 3.81 14.51 -6.90
N GLU A 53 3.16 13.92 -7.91
CA GLU A 53 2.70 14.68 -9.08
C GLU A 53 1.57 15.66 -8.70
N ILE A 54 0.64 15.27 -7.83
CA ILE A 54 -0.42 16.17 -7.35
C ILE A 54 0.16 17.32 -6.52
N GLU A 55 1.16 17.08 -5.68
CA GLU A 55 1.87 18.13 -4.92
C GLU A 55 2.55 19.15 -5.83
N LYS A 56 3.16 18.68 -6.92
CA LYS A 56 3.78 19.55 -7.92
C LYS A 56 2.74 20.46 -8.58
N GLU A 57 1.61 19.91 -8.99
CA GLU A 57 0.49 20.71 -9.53
C GLU A 57 -0.09 21.67 -8.48
N ALA A 58 -0.21 21.25 -7.22
CA ALA A 58 -0.68 22.10 -6.14
C ALA A 58 0.27 23.29 -5.90
N LYS A 59 1.58 23.07 -6.02
CA LYS A 59 2.59 24.13 -5.93
C LYS A 59 2.46 25.16 -7.05
N GLU A 60 2.18 24.73 -8.27
CA GLU A 60 1.92 25.65 -9.38
C GLU A 60 0.70 26.54 -9.11
N ILE A 61 -0.36 25.98 -8.52
CA ILE A 61 -1.56 26.75 -8.11
C ILE A 61 -1.22 27.73 -6.99
N ILE A 62 -0.41 27.34 -6.00
CA ILE A 62 0.06 28.25 -4.94
C ILE A 62 0.85 29.41 -5.54
N ASP A 63 1.72 29.16 -6.51
CA ASP A 63 2.49 30.21 -7.19
C ASP A 63 1.57 31.17 -7.97
N GLU A 64 0.50 30.65 -8.57
CA GLU A 64 -0.56 31.43 -9.23
C GLU A 64 -1.35 32.30 -8.24
N ILE A 65 -1.74 31.75 -7.09
CA ILE A 65 -2.40 32.48 -5.99
C ILE A 65 -1.50 33.63 -5.51
N ASN A 66 -0.22 33.33 -5.23
CA ASN A 66 0.74 34.34 -4.77
C ASN A 66 0.94 35.45 -5.80
N ARG A 67 0.93 35.12 -7.10
CA ARG A 67 0.97 36.11 -8.18
C ARG A 67 -0.29 36.96 -8.19
N CYS A 68 -1.47 36.34 -8.12
CA CYS A 68 -2.77 37.02 -8.06
C CYS A 68 -2.82 38.05 -6.92
N ILE A 69 -2.37 37.67 -5.71
CA ILE A 69 -2.29 38.56 -4.55
C ILE A 69 -1.32 39.71 -4.80
N ARG A 70 -0.09 39.41 -5.27
CA ARG A 70 0.93 40.44 -5.52
C ARG A 70 0.49 41.46 -6.56
N ASP A 71 -0.14 41.01 -7.64
CA ASP A 71 -0.58 41.88 -8.72
C ASP A 71 -1.67 42.86 -8.23
N ASN A 72 -2.67 42.36 -7.48
CA ASN A 72 -3.71 43.20 -6.90
C ASN A 72 -3.17 44.18 -5.84
N ALA A 73 -2.19 43.76 -5.05
CA ALA A 73 -1.54 44.62 -4.07
C ALA A 73 -0.68 45.73 -4.73
N ALA A 74 0.01 45.42 -5.84
CA ALA A 74 0.83 46.38 -6.56
C ALA A 74 -0.02 47.39 -7.36
N LYS A 75 -1.14 46.93 -7.93
CA LYS A 75 -2.10 47.76 -8.64
C LYS A 75 -3.49 47.18 -8.41
N ALA A 76 -4.33 47.93 -7.69
CA ALA A 76 -5.70 47.56 -7.44
C ALA A 76 -6.40 47.14 -8.74
N GLN A 77 -6.87 45.89 -8.76
CA GLN A 77 -7.64 45.33 -9.86
C GLN A 77 -9.13 45.63 -9.64
N ASP A 78 -9.95 45.29 -10.64
CA ASP A 78 -11.38 45.18 -10.39
C ASP A 78 -11.63 44.14 -9.29
N GLN A 79 -12.42 44.50 -8.28
CA GLN A 79 -12.55 43.69 -7.08
C GLN A 79 -13.42 42.45 -7.32
N GLU A 80 -14.40 42.51 -8.21
CA GLU A 80 -15.25 41.37 -8.55
C GLU A 80 -14.46 40.35 -9.39
N GLU A 81 -13.67 40.84 -10.35
CA GLU A 81 -12.77 39.99 -11.16
C GLU A 81 -11.68 39.34 -10.31
N TYR A 82 -11.04 40.11 -9.42
CA TYR A 82 -10.02 39.60 -8.50
C TYR A 82 -10.57 38.48 -7.61
N MET A 83 -11.70 38.72 -6.94
CA MET A 83 -12.30 37.73 -6.04
C MET A 83 -12.70 36.47 -6.80
N THR A 84 -13.35 36.61 -7.95
CA THR A 84 -13.73 35.47 -8.81
C THR A 84 -12.52 34.61 -9.17
N ARG A 85 -11.41 35.23 -9.60
CA ARG A 85 -10.17 34.52 -9.95
C ARG A 85 -9.53 33.88 -8.72
N TYR A 86 -9.44 34.60 -7.62
CA TYR A 86 -8.86 34.10 -6.37
C TYR A 86 -9.62 32.89 -5.84
N ASP A 87 -10.95 32.98 -5.74
CA ASP A 87 -11.80 31.91 -5.23
C ASP A 87 -11.70 30.64 -6.09
N ALA A 88 -11.65 30.79 -7.42
CA ALA A 88 -11.44 29.67 -8.33
C ALA A 88 -10.08 28.97 -8.12
N LEU A 89 -9.01 29.74 -7.81
CA LEU A 89 -7.70 29.17 -7.51
C LEU A 89 -7.69 28.44 -6.17
N ILE A 90 -8.36 28.99 -5.15
CA ILE A 90 -8.53 28.34 -3.85
C ILE A 90 -9.31 27.05 -4.00
N GLU A 91 -10.41 27.04 -4.76
CA GLU A 91 -11.20 25.83 -5.00
C GLU A 91 -10.37 24.73 -5.68
N ARG A 92 -9.57 25.09 -6.69
CA ARG A 92 -8.64 24.16 -7.37
C ARG A 92 -7.59 23.60 -6.40
N TYR A 93 -6.98 24.45 -5.57
CA TYR A 93 -6.00 24.04 -4.58
C TYR A 93 -6.60 23.09 -3.54
N GLU A 94 -7.77 23.43 -2.99
CA GLU A 94 -8.49 22.60 -2.03
C GLU A 94 -8.90 21.24 -2.64
N GLY A 95 -9.23 21.20 -3.93
CA GLY A 95 -9.44 19.95 -4.66
C GLY A 95 -8.19 19.06 -4.70
N LYS A 96 -7.02 19.64 -4.97
CA LYS A 96 -5.74 18.92 -4.96
C LYS A 96 -5.39 18.44 -3.56
N ARG A 97 -5.57 19.28 -2.54
CA ARG A 97 -5.32 18.92 -1.13
C ARG A 97 -6.16 17.72 -0.70
N ARG A 98 -7.46 17.69 -1.02
CA ARG A 98 -8.32 16.52 -0.76
C ARG A 98 -7.84 15.26 -1.47
N SER A 99 -7.40 15.38 -2.72
CA SER A 99 -6.87 14.24 -3.47
C SER A 99 -5.57 13.69 -2.89
N ILE A 100 -4.72 14.55 -2.29
CA ILE A 100 -3.53 14.12 -1.55
C ILE A 100 -3.96 13.37 -0.28
N GLU A 101 -4.84 13.96 0.53
CA GLU A 101 -5.33 13.33 1.76
C GLU A 101 -5.98 11.97 1.50
N ASP A 102 -6.78 11.83 0.44
CA ASP A 102 -7.38 10.56 0.05
C ASP A 102 -6.33 9.50 -0.29
N ALA A 103 -5.28 9.87 -1.04
CA ALA A 103 -4.21 8.97 -1.42
C ALA A 103 -3.30 8.58 -0.24
N GLU A 104 -3.01 9.53 0.67
CA GLU A 104 -2.27 9.27 1.91
C GLU A 104 -3.03 8.31 2.82
N ASN A 105 -4.34 8.50 2.97
CA ASN A 105 -5.20 7.59 3.73
C ASN A 105 -5.19 6.18 3.14
N GLU A 106 -5.29 6.06 1.81
CA GLU A 106 -5.22 4.76 1.13
C GLU A 106 -3.86 4.08 1.34
N SER A 107 -2.76 4.83 1.22
CA SER A 107 -1.41 4.32 1.48
C SER A 107 -1.27 3.84 2.92
N PHE A 108 -1.73 4.64 3.89
CA PHE A 108 -1.74 4.28 5.30
C PHE A 108 -2.54 2.99 5.57
N GLU A 109 -3.74 2.85 5.00
CA GLU A 109 -4.55 1.64 5.16
C GLU A 109 -3.87 0.39 4.59
N ARG A 110 -3.21 0.49 3.42
CA ARG A 110 -2.48 -0.62 2.80
C ARG A 110 -1.28 -1.03 3.65
N LEU A 111 -0.51 -0.07 4.16
CA LEU A 111 0.63 -0.33 5.03
C LEU A 111 0.19 -0.93 6.38
N ALA A 112 -0.87 -0.42 7.00
CA ALA A 112 -1.42 -0.98 8.23
C ALA A 112 -2.01 -2.40 8.03
N LYS A 113 -2.51 -2.73 6.84
CA LYS A 113 -2.87 -4.11 6.49
C LYS A 113 -1.62 -4.98 6.34
N LYS A 114 -0.58 -4.48 5.67
CA LYS A 114 0.70 -5.16 5.52
C LYS A 114 1.30 -5.56 6.86
N ASP A 115 1.43 -4.61 7.78
CA ASP A 115 2.03 -4.85 9.10
C ASP A 115 1.30 -5.97 9.86
N ARG A 116 -0.04 -5.95 9.83
CA ARG A 116 -0.87 -7.00 10.45
C ARG A 116 -0.66 -8.38 9.81
N ILE A 117 -0.53 -8.42 8.48
CA ILE A 117 -0.31 -9.69 7.79
C ILE A 117 1.12 -10.19 8.04
N ASP A 118 2.12 -9.31 8.02
CA ASP A 118 3.51 -9.66 8.31
C ASP A 118 3.66 -10.23 9.73
N GLU A 119 2.98 -9.65 10.72
CA GLU A 119 2.89 -10.20 12.09
C GLU A 119 2.25 -11.59 12.09
N PHE A 120 1.14 -11.78 11.38
CA PHE A 120 0.47 -13.08 11.30
C PHE A 120 1.37 -14.13 10.64
N MET A 121 2.04 -13.78 9.54
CA MET A 121 2.98 -14.65 8.83
C MET A 121 4.18 -15.04 9.70
N LYS A 122 4.67 -14.11 10.53
CA LYS A 122 5.69 -14.40 11.52
C LYS A 122 5.22 -15.42 12.56
N VAL A 123 4.00 -15.26 13.09
CA VAL A 123 3.42 -16.25 14.03
C VAL A 123 3.28 -17.62 13.37
N LEU A 124 2.88 -17.69 12.10
CA LEU A 124 2.78 -18.96 11.38
C LEU A 124 4.14 -19.63 11.17
N ARG A 125 5.20 -18.86 10.89
CA ARG A 125 6.58 -19.38 10.82
C ARG A 125 7.03 -19.95 12.17
N ASP A 126 6.83 -19.19 13.24
CA ASP A 126 7.29 -19.54 14.59
C ASP A 126 6.55 -20.74 15.20
N ARG A 127 5.37 -21.10 14.66
CA ARG A 127 4.65 -22.33 15.01
C ARG A 127 5.22 -23.53 14.24
N GLY A 128 6.22 -24.18 14.82
CA GLY A 128 6.67 -25.54 14.49
C GLY A 128 5.94 -26.58 15.33
#